data_AF-A0A2N2KFR0-F1
#
_entry.id   AF-A0A2N2KFR0-F1
#
_cell.length_a   1.000
_cell.length_b   1.000
_cell.length_c   1.000
_cell.angle_alpha   90.00
_cell.angle_beta   90.00
_cell.angle_gamma   90.00
#
_symmetry.space_group_name_H-M   'P 1'
#
loop_
_entity.id
_entity.type
_entity.pdbx_description
1 polymer ?
#
loop_
_entity_poly.entity_id
_entity_poly.type
_entity_poly.pdbx_seq_one_letter_code
_entity_poly.pdbx_strand_id
1 'polypeptide(L)'
;MKERRIATYIAVVCFIMTVVSYLFWDIPLTKYCRELNPAVKNIADLITRLGVSTWYIIASVVLYLFFRYIYKNYLNASRSLFVFLSISLSGIFINILKWIGGRYRPIELFNHGYSGFTYFNTGYELTSFPSGHAQTAFTLATALTILFPRWGIPL
;
A
#
# COMPACT_ATOMS: atom_id res chain seq x y z
N MET A 1 2.85 23.63 16.61
CA MET A 1 1.36 23.67 16.54
C MET A 1 0.81 23.83 15.12
N LYS A 2 1.46 24.60 14.24
CA LYS A 2 1.03 24.82 12.84
C LYS A 2 1.06 23.54 11.99
N GLU A 3 2.12 22.74 12.09
CA GLU A 3 2.29 21.48 11.34
C GLU A 3 1.26 20.40 11.72
N ARG A 4 0.96 20.23 13.01
CA ARG A 4 -0.08 19.30 13.48
C ARG A 4 -1.44 19.62 12.87
N ARG A 5 -1.79 20.92 12.79
CA ARG A 5 -3.05 21.36 12.17
C ARG A 5 -3.07 21.03 10.67
N ILE A 6 -1.97 21.29 9.96
CA ILE A 6 -1.85 20.96 8.53
C ILE A 6 -2.05 19.45 8.29
N ALA A 7 -1.38 18.60 9.08
CA ALA A 7 -1.54 17.16 8.99
C ALA A 7 -3.00 16.73 9.24
N THR A 8 -3.66 17.33 10.24
CA THR A 8 -5.09 17.07 10.50
C THR A 8 -5.96 17.49 9.31
N TYR A 9 -5.73 18.65 8.70
CA TYR A 9 -6.50 19.08 7.53
C TYR A 9 -6.31 18.13 6.34
N ILE A 10 -5.07 17.71 6.07
CA ILE A 10 -4.78 16.74 5.01
C ILE A 10 -5.52 15.42 5.28
N ALA A 11 -5.46 14.92 6.51
CA ALA A 11 -6.14 13.68 6.89
C ALA A 11 -7.66 13.77 6.71
N VAL A 12 -8.27 14.89 7.12
CA VAL A 12 -9.71 15.13 6.95
C VAL A 12 -10.10 15.20 5.47
N VAL A 13 -9.34 15.93 4.65
CA VAL A 13 -9.58 16.02 3.20
C VAL A 13 -9.45 14.66 2.54
N CYS A 14 -8.40 13.90 2.84
CA CYS A 14 -8.21 12.54 2.30
C CYS A 14 -9.35 11.61 2.73
N PHE A 15 -9.84 11.73 3.97
CA PHE A 15 -10.96 10.94 4.47
C PHE A 15 -12.24 11.27 3.69
N ILE A 16 -12.59 12.55 3.55
CA ILE A 16 -13.75 13.00 2.78
C ILE A 16 -13.68 12.49 1.33
N MET A 17 -12.53 12.65 0.68
CA MET A 17 -12.32 12.18 -0.70
C MET A 17 -12.49 10.66 -0.83
N THR A 18 -12.01 9.90 0.16
CA THR A 18 -12.19 8.44 0.20
C THR A 18 -13.66 8.06 0.33
N VAL A 19 -14.41 8.74 1.20
CA VAL A 19 -15.85 8.50 1.38
C VAL A 19 -16.62 8.84 0.10
N VAL A 20 -16.36 9.99 -0.51
CA VAL A 20 -16.98 10.39 -1.78
C VAL A 20 -16.66 9.38 -2.88
N SER A 21 -15.40 8.95 -2.99
CA SER A 21 -15.00 7.93 -3.97
C SER A 21 -15.71 6.60 -3.77
N TYR A 22 -15.84 6.16 -2.51
CA TYR A 22 -16.56 4.94 -2.16
C TYR A 22 -18.04 5.01 -2.57
N LEU A 23 -18.72 6.12 -2.27
CA LEU A 23 -20.16 6.24 -2.49
C LEU A 23 -20.54 6.38 -3.97
N PHE A 24 -19.76 7.15 -4.74
CA PHE A 24 -20.15 7.51 -6.10
C PHE A 24 -19.40 6.73 -7.18
N TRP A 25 -18.12 6.41 -6.96
CA TRP A 25 -17.25 5.94 -8.05
C TRP A 25 -16.85 4.48 -7.94
N ASP A 26 -16.85 3.88 -6.74
CA ASP A 26 -16.29 2.54 -6.52
C ASP A 26 -16.94 1.43 -7.38
N ILE A 27 -18.28 1.34 -7.38
CA ILE A 27 -19.01 0.34 -8.16
C ILE A 27 -18.96 0.64 -9.68
N PRO A 28 -19.24 1.87 -10.15
CA PRO A 28 -19.11 2.20 -11.57
C PRO A 28 -17.70 1.97 -12.13
N LEU A 29 -16.65 2.37 -11.41
CA LEU A 29 -15.26 2.13 -11.79
C LEU A 29 -14.96 0.64 -11.88
N THR A 30 -15.43 -0.15 -10.91
CA THR A 30 -15.24 -1.60 -10.91
C THR A 30 -15.84 -2.26 -12.16
N LYS A 31 -17.05 -1.85 -12.56
CA LYS A 31 -17.70 -2.34 -13.79
C LYS A 31 -16.93 -1.92 -15.04
N TYR A 32 -16.56 -0.64 -15.13
CA TYR A 32 -15.77 -0.12 -16.24
C TYR A 32 -14.42 -0.85 -16.40
N CYS A 33 -13.68 -1.05 -15.29
CA CYS A 33 -12.41 -1.76 -15.31
C CYS A 33 -12.54 -3.23 -15.73
N ARG A 34 -13.69 -3.86 -15.49
CA ARG A 34 -13.98 -5.22 -15.96
C ARG A 34 -14.14 -5.29 -17.47
N GLU A 35 -14.60 -4.23 -18.11
CA GLU A 35 -14.80 -4.17 -19.56
C GLU A 35 -13.56 -3.71 -20.35
N LEU A 36 -12.49 -3.30 -19.66
CA LEU A 36 -11.22 -2.93 -20.29
C LEU A 36 -10.63 -4.05 -21.15
N ASN A 37 -9.94 -3.65 -22.22
CA ASN A 37 -9.22 -4.54 -23.12
C ASN A 37 -8.21 -5.42 -22.33
N PRO A 38 -8.14 -6.73 -22.60
CA PRO A 38 -7.14 -7.63 -22.02
C PRO A 38 -5.70 -7.11 -22.05
N ALA A 39 -5.29 -6.41 -23.12
CA ALA A 39 -3.94 -5.84 -23.22
C ALA A 39 -3.66 -4.82 -22.10
N VAL A 40 -4.62 -3.95 -21.80
CA VAL A 40 -4.51 -2.95 -20.74
C VAL A 40 -4.47 -3.63 -19.37
N LYS A 41 -5.29 -4.66 -19.16
CA LYS A 41 -5.31 -5.45 -17.92
C LYS A 41 -3.98 -6.16 -17.67
N ASN A 42 -3.37 -6.72 -18.71
CA ASN A 42 -2.08 -7.40 -18.60
C ASN A 42 -0.95 -6.43 -18.20
N ILE A 43 -0.94 -5.23 -18.78
CA ILE A 43 0.01 -4.18 -18.39
C ILE A 43 -0.22 -3.77 -16.94
N ALA A 44 -1.47 -3.56 -16.54
CA ALA A 44 -1.81 -3.23 -15.16
C ALA A 44 -1.43 -4.35 -14.17
N ASP A 45 -1.60 -5.62 -14.54
CA ASP A 45 -1.16 -6.77 -13.73
C ASP A 45 0.37 -6.78 -13.57
N LEU A 46 1.11 -6.55 -14.65
CA LEU A 46 2.57 -6.47 -14.62
C LEU A 46 3.05 -5.36 -13.66
N ILE A 47 2.44 -4.17 -13.74
CA ILE A 47 2.75 -3.06 -12.84
C ILE A 47 2.38 -3.43 -11.39
N THR A 48 1.25 -4.10 -11.18
CA THR A 48 0.78 -4.50 -9.85
C THR A 48 1.77 -5.44 -9.16
N ARG A 49 2.46 -6.32 -9.91
CA ARG A 49 3.50 -7.20 -9.37
C ARG A 49 4.66 -6.45 -8.72
N LEU A 50 4.94 -5.21 -9.14
CA LEU A 50 5.93 -4.35 -8.48
C LEU A 50 5.49 -3.86 -7.10
N GLY A 51 4.20 -3.91 -6.78
CA GLY A 51 3.69 -3.58 -5.45
C GLY A 51 3.81 -4.72 -4.44
N VAL A 52 4.38 -5.88 -4.80
CA VAL A 52 4.47 -7.04 -3.90
C VAL A 52 5.59 -6.82 -2.88
N SER A 53 5.24 -6.69 -1.60
CA SER A 53 6.20 -6.38 -0.52
C SER A 53 7.23 -7.47 -0.24
N THR A 54 6.93 -8.73 -0.53
CA THR A 54 7.76 -9.90 -0.19
C THR A 54 9.20 -9.74 -0.67
N TRP A 55 9.38 -9.34 -1.93
CA TRP A 55 10.71 -9.21 -2.54
C TRP A 55 11.53 -8.08 -1.90
N TYR A 56 10.88 -6.97 -1.56
CA TYR A 56 11.54 -5.84 -0.91
C TYR A 56 11.93 -6.15 0.55
N ILE A 57 11.07 -6.89 1.27
CA ILE A 57 11.39 -7.37 2.62
C ILE A 57 12.62 -8.28 2.55
N ILE A 58 12.61 -9.30 1.70
CA ILE A 58 13.74 -10.23 1.55
C ILE A 58 15.02 -9.46 1.16
N ALA A 59 14.94 -8.58 0.15
CA ALA A 59 16.08 -7.78 -0.29
C ALA A 59 16.64 -6.89 0.82
N SER A 60 15.78 -6.20 1.58
CA SER A 60 16.20 -5.32 2.67
C SER A 60 16.89 -6.07 3.82
N VAL A 61 16.42 -7.27 4.16
CA VAL A 61 17.06 -8.13 5.17
C VAL A 61 18.41 -8.63 4.68
N VAL A 62 18.48 -9.13 3.44
CA VAL A 62 19.74 -9.61 2.85
C VAL A 62 20.79 -8.50 2.78
N LEU A 63 20.40 -7.31 2.32
CA LEU A 63 21.28 -6.14 2.26
C LEU A 63 21.72 -5.69 3.66
N TYR A 64 20.82 -5.72 4.65
CA TYR A 64 21.19 -5.43 6.04
C TYR A 64 22.27 -6.38 6.54
N LEU A 65 22.07 -7.70 6.40
CA LEU A 65 23.04 -8.70 6.85
C LEU A 65 24.38 -8.56 6.11
N PHE A 66 24.34 -8.34 4.79
CA PHE A 66 25.54 -8.12 3.97
C PHE A 66 26.34 -6.90 4.43
N PHE A 67 25.69 -5.73 4.57
CA PHE A 67 26.37 -4.51 4.98
C PHE A 67 26.79 -4.54 6.45
N ARG A 68 26.08 -5.25 7.32
CA ARG A 68 26.40 -5.36 8.74
C ARG A 68 27.60 -6.26 8.98
N TYR A 69 27.65 -7.43 8.34
CA TYR A 69 28.62 -8.48 8.70
C TYR A 69 29.73 -8.68 7.67
N ILE A 70 29.46 -8.51 6.37
CA ILE A 70 30.43 -8.78 5.30
C ILE A 70 31.19 -7.49 4.94
N TYR A 71 30.47 -6.47 4.47
CA TYR A 71 31.09 -5.22 4.00
C TYR A 71 31.34 -4.21 5.14
N LYS A 72 30.74 -4.42 6.32
CA LYS A 72 30.88 -3.58 7.53
C LYS A 72 30.63 -2.07 7.31
N ASN A 73 29.67 -1.74 6.44
CA ASN A 73 29.21 -0.37 6.23
C ASN A 73 27.94 -0.11 7.06
N TYR A 74 28.14 0.49 8.23
CA TYR A 74 27.06 0.78 9.18
C TYR A 74 25.97 1.70 8.63
N LEU A 75 26.32 2.63 7.73
CA LEU A 75 25.36 3.54 7.12
C LEU A 75 24.40 2.77 6.21
N ASN A 76 24.93 1.96 5.30
CA ASN A 76 24.08 1.18 4.37
C ASN A 76 23.32 0.05 5.08
N ALA A 77 23.87 -0.52 6.15
CA ALA A 77 23.12 -1.43 7.02
C ALA A 77 21.91 -0.71 7.63
N SER A 78 22.11 0.47 8.22
CA SER A 78 21.02 1.25 8.85
C SER A 78 19.95 1.66 7.82
N ARG A 79 20.36 2.05 6.60
CA ARG A 79 19.43 2.33 5.49
C ARG A 79 18.58 1.12 5.10
N SER A 80 19.20 -0.06 4.99
CA SER A 80 18.50 -1.30 4.66
C SER A 80 17.51 -1.69 5.76
N LEU A 81 17.92 -1.55 7.02
CA LEU A 81 17.04 -1.77 8.18
C LEU A 81 15.87 -0.78 8.21
N PHE A 82 16.10 0.48 7.86
CA PHE A 82 15.04 1.49 7.78
C PHE A 82 13.98 1.12 6.75
N VAL A 83 14.39 0.66 5.56
CA VAL A 83 13.45 0.19 4.52
C VAL A 83 12.67 -1.02 5.01
N PHE A 84 13.35 -2.01 5.60
CA PHE A 84 12.71 -3.19 6.19
C PHE A 84 11.62 -2.80 7.19
N LEU A 85 11.98 -2.00 8.21
CA LEU A 85 11.06 -1.58 9.26
C LEU A 85 9.89 -0.77 8.69
N SER A 86 10.15 0.11 7.72
CA SER A 86 9.10 0.92 7.10
C SER A 86 8.05 0.05 6.44
N ILE A 87 8.45 -0.94 5.62
CA ILE A 87 7.52 -1.85 4.92
C ILE A 87 6.82 -2.78 5.91
N SER A 88 7.55 -3.34 6.88
CA SER A 88 6.98 -4.28 7.85
C SER A 88 5.95 -3.60 8.77
N LEU A 89 6.27 -2.43 9.33
CA LEU A 89 5.36 -1.72 10.23
C LEU A 89 4.10 -1.24 9.50
N SER A 90 4.25 -0.69 8.30
CA SER A 90 3.11 -0.27 7.47
C SER A 90 2.26 -1.46 7.00
N GLY A 91 2.89 -2.59 6.68
CA GLY A 91 2.18 -3.82 6.34
C GLY A 91 1.36 -4.39 7.49
N ILE A 92 1.93 -4.43 8.71
CA ILE A 92 1.20 -4.83 9.92
C ILE A 92 0.02 -3.87 10.15
N PHE A 93 0.25 -2.57 10.06
CA PHE A 93 -0.78 -1.56 10.23
C PHE A 93 -1.96 -1.75 9.26
N ILE A 94 -1.67 -2.01 7.98
CA ILE A 94 -2.73 -2.27 6.99
C ILE A 94 -3.47 -3.56 7.25
N ASN A 95 -2.80 -4.62 7.70
CA ASN A 95 -3.50 -5.87 8.02
C ASN A 95 -4.50 -5.67 9.17
N ILE A 96 -4.16 -4.83 10.15
CA ILE A 96 -5.10 -4.44 11.22
C ILE A 96 -6.28 -3.66 10.63
N LEU A 97 -6.03 -2.67 9.76
CA LEU A 97 -7.10 -1.91 9.12
C LEU A 97 -8.01 -2.78 8.23
N LYS A 98 -7.44 -3.76 7.53
CA LYS A 98 -8.20 -4.73 6.73
C LYS A 98 -9.13 -5.55 7.58
N TRP A 99 -8.64 -6.01 8.73
CA TRP A 99 -9.46 -6.74 9.69
C TRP A 99 -10.60 -5.86 10.22
N ILE A 100 -10.33 -4.60 10.60
CA ILE A 100 -11.36 -3.66 11.06
C ILE A 100 -12.40 -3.39 9.97
N GLY A 101 -11.96 -3.16 8.73
CA GLY A 101 -12.85 -2.84 7.61
C GLY A 101 -13.68 -4.03 7.13
N GLY A 102 -13.08 -5.19 6.89
CA GLY A 102 -13.81 -6.37 6.38
C GLY A 102 -14.56 -6.08 5.06
N ARG A 103 -13.94 -5.35 4.12
CA ARG A 103 -14.56 -4.94 2.86
C ARG A 103 -14.51 -6.05 1.80
N TYR A 104 -15.66 -6.35 1.20
CA TYR A 104 -15.75 -7.28 0.08
C TYR A 104 -14.86 -6.88 -1.09
N ARG A 105 -14.28 -7.88 -1.76
CA ARG A 105 -13.54 -7.70 -3.00
C ARG A 105 -14.49 -7.45 -4.17
N PRO A 106 -14.04 -6.71 -5.20
CA PRO A 106 -14.81 -6.51 -6.43
C PRO A 106 -15.35 -7.79 -7.08
N ILE A 107 -14.64 -8.92 -6.94
CA ILE A 107 -15.06 -10.20 -7.50
C ILE A 107 -16.33 -10.77 -6.84
N GLU A 108 -16.55 -10.47 -5.55
CA GLU A 108 -17.73 -10.91 -4.81
C GLU A 108 -19.01 -10.19 -5.26
N LEU A 109 -18.88 -8.95 -5.71
CA LEU A 109 -19.98 -8.22 -6.33
C LEU A 109 -20.47 -8.93 -7.61
N PHE A 110 -19.57 -9.57 -8.35
CA PHE A 110 -19.90 -10.23 -9.60
C PHE A 110 -20.34 -11.69 -9.43
N ASN A 111 -19.79 -12.40 -8.45
CA ASN A 111 -20.11 -13.80 -8.20
C ASN A 111 -21.38 -13.97 -7.35
N HIS A 112 -21.50 -13.18 -6.27
CA HIS A 112 -22.53 -13.36 -5.25
C HIS A 112 -23.40 -12.09 -5.03
N GLY A 113 -23.08 -10.98 -5.70
CA GLY A 113 -23.78 -9.71 -5.52
C GLY A 113 -23.41 -8.95 -4.25
N TYR A 114 -22.39 -9.41 -3.51
CA TYR A 114 -22.02 -8.80 -2.24
C TYR A 114 -21.14 -7.55 -2.43
N SER A 115 -21.48 -6.48 -1.72
CA SER A 115 -20.69 -5.25 -1.63
C SER A 115 -20.78 -4.65 -0.24
N GLY A 116 -19.79 -3.83 0.12
CA GLY A 116 -19.75 -3.14 1.40
C GLY A 116 -18.78 -3.74 2.42
N PHE A 117 -19.00 -3.38 3.67
CA PHE A 117 -18.14 -3.70 4.81
C PHE A 117 -18.88 -4.64 5.76
N THR A 118 -18.26 -5.76 6.12
CA THR A 118 -18.77 -6.69 7.14
C THR A 118 -18.19 -6.42 8.52
N TYR A 119 -17.08 -5.68 8.58
CA TYR A 119 -16.30 -5.35 9.76
C TYR A 119 -15.75 -6.59 10.53
N PHE A 120 -14.57 -6.46 11.13
CA PHE A 120 -13.94 -7.50 11.98
C PHE A 120 -13.83 -8.90 11.35
N ASN A 121 -13.47 -8.97 10.08
CA ASN A 121 -13.42 -10.23 9.34
C ASN A 121 -12.04 -10.45 8.70
N THR A 122 -11.62 -11.72 8.59
CA THR A 122 -10.27 -12.12 8.15
C THR A 122 -10.25 -12.86 6.81
N GLY A 123 -11.42 -13.13 6.21
CA GLY A 123 -11.51 -13.82 4.93
C GLY A 123 -10.79 -13.10 3.80
N TYR A 124 -10.13 -13.84 2.90
CA TYR A 124 -9.45 -13.25 1.72
C TYR A 124 -10.41 -12.38 0.91
N GLU A 125 -11.65 -12.82 0.74
CA GLU A 125 -12.73 -12.11 0.04
C GLU A 125 -13.13 -10.78 0.71
N LEU A 126 -12.78 -10.58 1.98
CA LEU A 126 -13.16 -9.45 2.82
C LEU A 126 -11.98 -8.51 3.13
N THR A 127 -10.83 -8.69 2.47
CA THR A 127 -9.61 -7.92 2.72
C THR A 127 -9.24 -6.98 1.56
N SER A 128 -10.25 -6.37 0.93
CA SER A 128 -10.05 -5.50 -0.25
C SER A 128 -9.55 -4.10 0.10
N PHE A 129 -9.92 -3.57 1.27
CA PHE A 129 -9.54 -2.23 1.72
C PHE A 129 -8.83 -2.27 3.07
N PRO A 130 -7.72 -1.51 3.24
CA PRO A 130 -6.98 -0.75 2.23
C PRO A 130 -6.07 -1.61 1.32
N SER A 131 -5.59 -1.05 0.20
CA SER A 131 -4.74 -1.78 -0.76
C SER A 131 -3.31 -1.99 -0.25
N GLY A 132 -2.87 -3.25 -0.16
CA GLY A 132 -1.50 -3.59 0.26
C GLY A 132 -0.42 -3.27 -0.78
N HIS A 133 -0.72 -3.46 -2.06
CA HIS A 133 0.22 -3.13 -3.15
C HIS A 133 0.49 -1.62 -3.22
N ALA A 134 -0.57 -0.81 -3.10
CA ALA A 134 -0.44 0.64 -3.09
C ALA A 134 0.39 1.10 -1.87
N GLN A 135 0.11 0.56 -0.69
CA GLN A 135 0.91 0.88 0.50
C GLN A 135 2.38 0.53 0.33
N THR A 136 2.69 -0.64 -0.22
CA THR A 136 4.08 -1.06 -0.44
C THR A 136 4.80 -0.08 -1.37
N ALA A 137 4.16 0.27 -2.49
CA ALA A 137 4.73 1.20 -3.46
C ALA A 137 4.98 2.60 -2.86
N PHE A 138 3.99 3.18 -2.17
CA PHE A 138 4.15 4.49 -1.53
C PHE A 138 5.15 4.46 -0.38
N THR A 139 5.15 3.41 0.45
CA THR A 139 6.11 3.26 1.55
C THR A 139 7.55 3.20 1.02
N LEU A 140 7.78 2.43 -0.04
CA LEU A 140 9.08 2.36 -0.70
C LEU A 140 9.50 3.70 -1.31
N ALA A 141 8.60 4.36 -2.04
CA ALA A 141 8.87 5.65 -2.66
C ALA A 141 9.25 6.71 -1.62
N THR A 142 8.48 6.78 -0.52
CA THR A 142 8.76 7.69 0.60
C THR A 142 10.08 7.34 1.30
N ALA A 143 10.32 6.06 1.59
CA ALA A 143 11.55 5.62 2.23
C ALA A 143 12.78 5.96 1.38
N LEU A 144 12.74 5.71 0.07
CA LEU A 144 13.83 6.04 -0.85
C LEU A 144 14.05 7.54 -0.98
N THR A 145 12.97 8.33 -1.02
CA THR A 145 13.05 9.81 -1.04
C THR A 145 13.76 10.36 0.20
N ILE A 146 13.45 9.81 1.38
CA ILE A 146 14.10 10.19 2.64
C ILE A 146 15.58 9.79 2.64
N LEU A 147 15.89 8.57 2.17
CA LEU A 147 17.26 8.05 2.19
C LEU A 147 18.16 8.69 1.12
N PHE A 148 17.59 9.08 -0.01
CA PHE A 148 18.30 9.58 -1.19
C PHE A 148 17.62 10.87 -1.71
N PRO A 149 17.66 11.98 -0.95
CA PRO A 149 16.92 13.20 -1.26
C PRO A 149 17.31 13.85 -2.59
N ARG A 150 18.51 13.56 -3.11
CA ARG A 150 18.96 14.02 -4.44
C ARG A 150 18.07 13.55 -5.61
N TRP A 151 17.34 12.45 -5.43
CA TRP A 151 16.48 11.86 -6.44
C TRP A 151 14.99 12.02 -6.08
N GLY A 152 14.69 12.79 -5.03
CA GLY A 152 13.36 13.01 -4.50
C GLY A 152 12.76 14.35 -4.94
N ILE A 153 11.45 14.48 -4.79
CA ILE A 153 10.78 15.78 -4.79
C ILE A 153 11.20 16.49 -3.49
N PRO A 154 11.61 17.77 -3.51
CA PRO A 154 11.91 18.50 -2.28
C PRO A 154 10.68 18.48 -1.37
N LEU A 155 10.79 17.78 -0.24
CA LEU A 155 9.76 17.66 0.80
C LEU A 155 9.74 18.89 1.71
#